data_AF-A0A4Q6FC50-F1
#
_entry.id   AF-A0A4Q6FC50-F1
#
_cell.length_a   1.000
_cell.length_b   1.000
_cell.length_c   1.000
_cell.angle_alpha   90.00
_cell.angle_beta   90.00
_cell.angle_gamma   90.00
#
_symmetry.space_group_name_H-M   'P 1'
#
loop_
_entity.id
_entity.type
_entity.pdbx_description
1 polymer ?
#
loop_
_entity_poly.entity_id
_entity_poly.type
_entity_poly.pdbx_seq_one_letter_code
_entity_poly.pdbx_strand_id
1 'polypeptide(L)'
;MVIKFTARQMQNLLNSGVTEDVARLCRLSCIYDVEEMQKLLRVSSPRPVPALMIPYYPMGRFDEAPMFCRVRPDEPDTGNDGKVRKYLQPLGMGTKLYFPPIISQEGLYSVDVPLYLTEGEKKAIAACARGYVCIAASGVQNFHDAQKSDSRLGINVLKEELLAIPLRDRDVYIVFDALKFRNPMVLKAEIKLAQMLHQQGARVHIVHIPSLSSSGDTGLDDLLLAMEGDQ
;
A
#
# COMPACT_ATOMS: atom_id res chain seq x y z
N MET A 1 -19.57 -7.65 18.50
CA MET A 1 -18.84 -8.92 18.28
C MET A 1 -17.40 -8.56 17.96
N VAL A 2 -16.43 -8.92 18.81
CA VAL A 2 -15.01 -8.62 18.53
C VAL A 2 -14.56 -9.56 17.42
N ILE A 3 -14.50 -9.06 16.19
CA ILE A 3 -13.91 -9.80 15.09
C ILE A 3 -12.44 -10.08 15.47
N LYS A 4 -12.07 -11.35 15.51
CA LYS A 4 -10.71 -11.80 15.79
C LYS A 4 -10.01 -12.10 14.47
N PHE A 5 -8.73 -11.78 14.37
CA PHE A 5 -7.89 -12.25 13.28
C PHE A 5 -7.61 -13.75 13.44
N THR A 6 -7.44 -14.47 12.34
CA THR A 6 -6.97 -15.86 12.41
C THR A 6 -5.50 -15.92 12.84
N ALA A 7 -5.04 -17.08 13.34
CA ALA A 7 -3.62 -17.27 13.65
C ALA A 7 -2.72 -17.04 12.43
N ARG A 8 -3.19 -17.45 11.24
CA ARG A 8 -2.46 -17.24 9.97
C ARG A 8 -2.38 -15.75 9.63
N GLN A 9 -3.46 -14.98 9.81
CA GLN A 9 -3.47 -13.53 9.58
C GLN A 9 -2.54 -12.81 10.55
N MET A 10 -2.61 -13.15 11.84
CA MET A 10 -1.72 -12.56 12.84
C MET A 10 -0.26 -12.86 12.55
N GLN A 11 0.09 -14.10 12.19
CA GLN A 11 1.45 -14.43 11.80
C GLN A 11 1.90 -13.61 10.57
N ASN A 12 1.04 -13.46 9.55
CA ASN A 12 1.35 -12.65 8.38
C ASN A 12 1.51 -11.14 8.69
N LEU A 13 0.79 -10.62 9.68
CA LEU A 13 0.90 -9.22 10.12
C LEU A 13 2.18 -9.03 10.94
N LEU A 14 2.46 -9.93 11.88
CA LEU A 14 3.67 -9.90 12.71
C LEU A 14 4.95 -10.04 11.88
N ASN A 15 4.94 -10.87 10.83
CA ASN A 15 6.06 -10.96 9.89
C ASN A 15 6.32 -9.64 9.12
N SER A 16 5.41 -8.67 9.17
CA SER A 16 5.57 -7.32 8.62
C SER A 16 5.69 -6.25 9.71
N GLY A 17 5.88 -6.63 10.98
CA GLY A 17 5.97 -5.68 12.09
C GLY A 17 4.66 -4.98 12.43
N VAL A 18 3.53 -5.57 12.04
CA VAL A 18 2.20 -5.07 12.35
C VAL A 18 1.63 -5.88 13.52
N THR A 19 1.63 -5.29 14.71
CA THR A 19 1.02 -5.90 15.91
C THR A 19 -0.51 -5.89 15.81
N GLU A 20 -1.18 -6.63 16.70
CA GLU A 20 -2.64 -6.63 16.75
C GLU A 20 -3.20 -5.23 17.05
N ASP A 21 -2.57 -4.48 17.96
CA ASP A 21 -2.98 -3.12 18.29
C ASP A 21 -2.85 -2.18 17.09
N VAL A 22 -1.74 -2.25 16.37
CA VAL A 22 -1.54 -1.47 15.13
C VAL A 22 -2.55 -1.89 14.07
N ALA A 23 -2.82 -3.18 13.89
CA ALA A 23 -3.85 -3.67 12.97
C ALA A 23 -5.25 -3.13 13.32
N ARG A 24 -5.59 -3.07 14.62
CA ARG A 24 -6.85 -2.51 15.12
C ARG A 24 -6.93 -1.00 14.90
N LEU A 25 -5.86 -0.26 15.16
CA LEU A 25 -5.79 1.18 14.88
C LEU A 25 -5.94 1.47 13.37
N CYS A 26 -5.38 0.59 12.52
CA CYS A 26 -5.58 0.61 11.07
C CYS A 26 -6.95 0.06 10.61
N ARG A 27 -7.83 -0.28 11.55
CA ARG A 27 -9.18 -0.81 11.30
C ARG A 27 -9.18 -2.03 10.39
N LEU A 28 -8.11 -2.82 10.41
CA LEU A 28 -8.09 -4.11 9.74
C LEU A 28 -9.13 -5.02 10.40
N SER A 29 -9.78 -5.87 9.62
CA SER A 29 -10.78 -6.81 10.12
C SER A 29 -10.67 -8.15 9.40
N CYS A 30 -11.42 -9.15 9.86
CA CYS A 30 -11.51 -10.43 9.18
C CYS A 30 -12.95 -10.68 8.71
N ILE A 31 -13.09 -11.04 7.43
CA ILE A 31 -14.34 -11.48 6.83
C ILE A 31 -14.41 -13.00 6.93
N TYR A 32 -15.47 -13.51 7.53
CA TYR A 32 -15.75 -14.94 7.66
C TYR A 32 -16.91 -15.40 6.79
N ASP A 33 -17.76 -14.47 6.34
CA ASP A 33 -18.95 -14.77 5.57
C ASP A 33 -18.70 -14.63 4.06
N VAL A 34 -19.11 -15.65 3.31
CA VAL A 34 -18.89 -15.71 1.86
C VAL A 34 -19.74 -14.66 1.14
N GLU A 35 -20.96 -14.40 1.60
CA GLU A 35 -21.83 -13.41 0.97
C GLU A 35 -21.34 -11.98 1.21
N GLU A 36 -20.87 -11.68 2.42
CA GLU A 36 -20.20 -10.42 2.75
C GLU A 36 -18.99 -10.20 1.84
N MET A 37 -18.14 -11.23 1.68
CA MET A 37 -16.99 -11.21 0.78
C MET A 37 -17.40 -10.93 -0.68
N GLN A 38 -18.45 -11.60 -1.18
CA GLN A 38 -18.98 -11.39 -2.53
C GLN A 38 -19.51 -9.97 -2.75
N LYS A 39 -20.27 -9.44 -1.78
CA LYS A 39 -20.81 -8.06 -1.80
C LYS A 39 -19.68 -7.04 -1.81
N LEU A 40 -18.69 -7.19 -0.92
CA LEU A 40 -17.51 -6.32 -0.86
C LEU A 40 -16.72 -6.36 -2.16
N LEU A 41 -16.49 -7.54 -2.73
CA LEU A 41 -15.73 -7.70 -3.97
C LEU A 41 -16.53 -7.45 -5.25
N ARG A 42 -17.84 -7.17 -5.16
CA ARG A 42 -18.73 -6.98 -6.32
C ARG A 42 -18.67 -8.15 -7.31
N VAL A 43 -18.67 -9.37 -6.79
CA VAL A 43 -18.63 -10.61 -7.60
C VAL A 43 -19.76 -11.55 -7.22
N SER A 44 -20.25 -12.33 -8.19
CA SER A 44 -21.26 -13.36 -7.97
C SER A 44 -20.66 -14.71 -7.57
N SER A 45 -19.42 -15.01 -7.97
CA SER A 45 -18.74 -16.25 -7.61
C SER A 45 -18.28 -16.22 -6.15
N PRO A 46 -18.41 -17.32 -5.38
CA PRO A 46 -17.88 -17.39 -4.03
C PRO A 46 -16.36 -17.15 -4.03
N ARG A 47 -15.85 -16.63 -2.90
CA ARG A 47 -14.43 -16.37 -2.69
C ARG A 47 -13.97 -16.97 -1.37
N PRO A 48 -12.70 -17.37 -1.24
CA PRO A 48 -12.23 -17.98 -0.01
C PRO A 48 -12.31 -17.03 1.18
N VAL A 49 -12.78 -17.59 2.29
CA VAL A 49 -12.83 -17.00 3.64
C VAL A 49 -12.24 -18.04 4.61
N PRO A 50 -11.68 -17.65 5.76
CA PRO A 50 -11.54 -16.29 6.27
C PRO A 50 -10.56 -15.44 5.45
N ALA A 51 -10.75 -14.12 5.46
CA ALA A 51 -9.88 -13.18 4.77
C ALA A 51 -9.62 -11.92 5.59
N LEU A 52 -8.38 -11.44 5.57
CA LEU A 52 -8.01 -10.14 6.11
C LEU A 52 -8.55 -9.03 5.20
N MET A 53 -9.36 -8.12 5.74
CA MET A 53 -9.88 -6.94 5.06
C MET A 53 -9.07 -5.71 5.42
N ILE A 54 -8.65 -4.97 4.39
CA ILE A 54 -7.89 -3.74 4.48
C ILE A 54 -8.76 -2.62 3.91
N PRO A 55 -9.32 -1.73 4.76
CA PRO A 55 -10.18 -0.64 4.33
C PRO A 55 -9.39 0.54 3.76
N TYR A 56 -9.92 1.17 2.72
CA TYR A 56 -9.38 2.38 2.11
C TYR A 56 -10.34 3.53 2.36
N TYR A 57 -9.81 4.60 2.93
CA TYR A 57 -10.56 5.81 3.25
C TYR A 57 -10.23 6.92 2.25
N PRO A 58 -11.21 7.75 1.88
CA PRO A 58 -10.99 8.84 0.95
C PRO A 58 -9.98 9.82 1.54
N MET A 59 -8.83 10.01 0.88
CA MET A 59 -7.84 11.02 1.28
C MET A 59 -7.35 10.92 2.73
N GLY A 60 -7.37 9.73 3.34
CA GLY A 60 -7.04 9.58 4.76
C GLY A 60 -8.08 10.19 5.72
N ARG A 61 -9.31 10.43 5.28
CA ARG A 61 -10.42 10.88 6.13
C ARG A 61 -11.12 9.69 6.77
N PHE A 62 -10.84 9.47 8.06
CA PHE A 62 -11.23 8.26 8.78
C PHE A 62 -12.58 8.39 9.52
N ASP A 63 -13.21 9.55 9.48
CA ASP A 63 -14.57 9.83 9.93
C ASP A 63 -15.64 9.35 8.92
N GLU A 64 -15.24 9.12 7.67
CA GLU A 64 -16.09 8.58 6.62
C GLU A 64 -16.06 7.04 6.56
N ALA A 65 -17.06 6.44 5.90
CA ALA A 65 -17.05 5.01 5.60
C ALA A 65 -15.94 4.68 4.58
N PRO A 66 -15.35 3.47 4.63
CA PRO A 66 -14.36 3.07 3.64
C PRO A 66 -14.96 3.08 2.23
N MET A 67 -14.28 3.74 1.29
CA MET A 67 -14.71 3.87 -0.11
C MET A 67 -14.29 2.69 -0.98
N PHE A 68 -13.32 1.90 -0.50
CA PHE A 68 -12.73 0.77 -1.21
C PHE A 68 -12.14 -0.20 -0.19
N CYS A 69 -11.88 -1.43 -0.60
CA CYS A 69 -11.17 -2.39 0.22
C CYS A 69 -10.29 -3.28 -0.63
N ARG A 70 -9.24 -3.82 -0.02
CA ARG A 70 -8.57 -5.03 -0.52
C ARG A 70 -8.72 -6.11 0.52
N VAL A 71 -8.78 -7.36 0.06
CA VAL A 71 -8.88 -8.51 0.96
C VAL A 71 -7.79 -9.52 0.62
N ARG A 72 -7.27 -10.19 1.64
CA ARG A 72 -6.29 -11.27 1.54
C ARG A 72 -6.87 -12.51 2.19
N PRO A 73 -7.39 -13.46 1.41
CA PRO A 73 -7.82 -14.74 1.95
C PRO A 73 -6.66 -15.50 2.59
N ASP A 74 -6.96 -16.28 3.63
CA ASP A 74 -6.00 -17.20 4.24
C ASP A 74 -5.54 -18.25 3.22
N GLU A 75 -6.48 -18.69 2.36
CA GLU A 75 -6.27 -19.67 1.29
C GLU A 75 -6.69 -19.07 -0.05
N PRO A 76 -5.80 -18.30 -0.71
CA PRO A 76 -6.14 -17.60 -1.94
C PRO A 76 -6.29 -18.54 -3.13
N ASP A 77 -7.26 -18.25 -4.00
CA ASP A 77 -7.44 -18.96 -5.26
C ASP A 77 -6.27 -18.74 -6.22
N THR A 78 -6.05 -19.74 -7.06
CA THR A 78 -5.22 -19.62 -8.26
C THR A 78 -6.09 -19.12 -9.42
N GLY A 79 -5.66 -18.05 -10.08
CA GLY A 79 -6.33 -17.54 -11.27
C GLY A 79 -6.21 -18.47 -12.47
N ASN A 80 -7.02 -18.23 -13.50
CA ASN A 80 -6.96 -18.97 -14.77
C ASN A 80 -5.59 -18.84 -15.48
N ASP A 81 -4.78 -17.85 -15.09
CA ASP A 81 -3.41 -17.63 -15.54
C ASP A 81 -2.37 -18.45 -14.76
N GLY A 82 -2.81 -19.35 -13.87
CA GLY A 82 -1.95 -20.16 -13.01
C GLY A 82 -1.31 -19.39 -11.86
N LYS A 83 -1.64 -18.11 -11.66
CA LYS A 83 -1.05 -17.27 -10.62
C LYS A 83 -1.94 -17.20 -9.39
N VAL A 84 -1.34 -17.41 -8.22
CA VAL A 84 -2.03 -17.26 -6.93
C VAL A 84 -2.40 -15.79 -6.71
N ARG A 85 -3.69 -15.52 -6.50
CA ARG A 85 -4.21 -14.17 -6.26
C ARG A 85 -4.23 -13.87 -4.78
N LYS A 86 -3.05 -13.54 -4.24
CA LYS A 86 -2.86 -13.24 -2.81
C LYS A 86 -3.74 -12.11 -2.28
N TYR A 87 -4.09 -11.14 -3.12
CA TYR A 87 -4.97 -10.04 -2.77
C TYR A 87 -6.07 -9.89 -3.82
N LEU A 88 -7.29 -9.68 -3.36
CA LEU A 88 -8.48 -9.42 -4.17
C LEU A 88 -8.94 -7.98 -3.94
N GLN A 89 -9.60 -7.42 -4.95
CA GLN A 89 -10.19 -6.09 -4.89
C GLN A 89 -11.57 -6.08 -5.60
N PRO A 90 -12.45 -5.13 -5.28
CA PRO A 90 -13.74 -5.00 -5.92
C PRO A 90 -13.68 -4.94 -7.44
N LEU A 91 -14.53 -5.72 -8.12
CA LEU A 91 -14.65 -5.74 -9.57
C LEU A 91 -15.14 -4.38 -10.10
N GLY A 92 -14.59 -3.97 -11.25
CA GLY A 92 -14.96 -2.72 -11.91
C GLY A 92 -14.44 -1.46 -11.22
N MET A 93 -13.62 -1.60 -10.17
CA MET A 93 -12.98 -0.48 -9.50
C MET A 93 -11.49 -0.42 -9.86
N GLY A 94 -11.01 0.78 -10.20
CA GLY A 94 -9.59 1.05 -10.41
C GLY A 94 -8.80 0.94 -9.10
N THR A 95 -7.47 0.88 -9.21
CA THR A 95 -6.59 0.85 -8.04
C THR A 95 -6.64 2.16 -7.25
N LYS A 96 -6.42 2.06 -5.94
CA LYS A 96 -6.45 3.19 -5.01
C LYS A 96 -5.14 3.27 -4.23
N LEU A 97 -4.75 4.48 -3.85
CA LEU A 97 -3.65 4.68 -2.91
C LEU A 97 -4.15 4.38 -1.50
N TYR A 98 -3.33 3.68 -0.74
CA TYR A 98 -3.59 3.33 0.63
C TYR A 98 -2.95 4.36 1.56
N PHE A 99 -3.80 4.94 2.39
CA PHE A 99 -3.43 5.84 3.48
C PHE A 99 -3.71 5.08 4.78
N PRO A 100 -2.68 4.61 5.51
CA PRO A 100 -2.89 3.91 6.77
C PRO A 100 -3.73 4.78 7.73
N PRO A 101 -4.75 4.24 8.43
CA PRO A 101 -5.55 5.04 9.37
C PRO A 101 -4.77 5.70 10.52
N ILE A 102 -3.56 5.22 10.79
CA ILE A 102 -2.63 5.76 11.78
C ILE A 102 -1.69 6.85 11.22
N ILE A 103 -1.78 7.17 9.93
CA ILE A 103 -0.92 8.21 9.32
C ILE A 103 -1.15 9.56 10.01
N SER A 104 -0.07 10.29 10.28
CA SER A 104 -0.16 11.65 10.81
C SER A 104 -0.85 12.57 9.79
N GLN A 105 -2.04 13.06 10.11
CA GLN A 105 -2.79 14.00 9.25
C GLN A 105 -2.05 15.33 9.11
N GLU A 106 -1.50 15.84 10.21
CA GLU A 106 -0.67 17.06 10.19
C GLU A 106 0.56 16.87 9.30
N GLY A 107 1.27 15.74 9.46
CA GLY A 107 2.42 15.42 8.63
C GLY A 107 2.05 15.18 7.16
N LEU A 108 0.88 14.60 6.88
CA LEU A 108 0.40 14.38 5.52
C LEU A 108 0.23 15.70 4.76
N TYR A 109 -0.23 16.76 5.42
CA TYR A 109 -0.47 18.07 4.80
C TYR A 109 0.64 19.10 5.07
N SER A 110 1.74 18.71 5.70
CA SER A 110 2.92 19.55 5.89
C SER A 110 4.00 19.26 4.83
N VAL A 111 4.53 20.31 4.20
CA VAL A 111 5.65 20.21 3.25
C VAL A 111 7.00 19.99 3.94
N ASP A 112 7.10 20.32 5.23
CA ASP A 112 8.31 20.15 6.04
C ASP A 112 8.48 18.72 6.55
N VAL A 113 7.43 17.90 6.45
CA VAL A 113 7.47 16.49 6.83
C VAL A 113 7.64 15.62 5.57
N PRO A 114 8.72 14.82 5.47
CA PRO A 114 8.92 13.92 4.35
C PRO A 114 7.75 12.98 4.08
N LEU A 115 7.42 12.77 2.80
CA LEU A 115 6.44 11.78 2.37
C LEU A 115 7.14 10.54 1.82
N TYR A 116 6.76 9.36 2.29
CA TYR A 116 7.29 8.09 1.83
C TYR A 116 6.26 7.35 0.98
N LEU A 117 6.66 6.90 -0.20
CA LEU A 117 5.85 6.13 -1.13
C LEU A 117 6.38 4.70 -1.21
N THR A 118 5.56 3.70 -0.90
CA THR A 118 5.96 2.29 -0.95
C THR A 118 4.97 1.38 -1.67
N GLU A 119 5.32 0.11 -1.86
CA GLU A 119 4.43 -0.92 -2.39
C GLU A 119 3.87 -1.80 -1.26
N GLY A 120 2.54 -1.87 -1.17
CA GLY A 120 1.85 -2.76 -0.26
C GLY A 120 1.46 -2.11 1.07
N GLU A 121 0.25 -2.47 1.53
CA GLU A 121 -0.43 -1.82 2.64
C GLU A 121 0.29 -2.06 3.96
N LYS A 122 0.74 -3.30 4.21
CA LYS A 122 1.47 -3.65 5.43
C LYS A 122 2.77 -2.85 5.61
N LYS A 123 3.46 -2.52 4.51
CA LYS A 123 4.69 -1.72 4.55
C LYS A 123 4.42 -0.29 4.99
N ALA A 124 3.38 0.33 4.42
CA ALA A 124 2.95 1.65 4.84
C ALA A 124 2.46 1.66 6.29
N ILE A 125 1.74 0.62 6.74
CA ILE A 125 1.34 0.48 8.15
C ILE A 125 2.58 0.40 9.05
N ALA A 126 3.55 -0.46 8.72
CA ALA A 126 4.77 -0.63 9.51
C ALA A 126 5.60 0.66 9.62
N ALA A 127 5.67 1.43 8.53
CA ALA A 127 6.33 2.74 8.50
C ALA A 127 5.56 3.78 9.33
N CYS A 128 4.24 3.89 9.18
CA CYS A 128 3.44 4.83 9.96
C CYS A 128 3.43 4.51 11.45
N ALA A 129 3.45 3.22 11.83
CA ALA A 129 3.59 2.81 13.23
C ALA A 129 4.90 3.28 13.88
N ARG A 130 5.91 3.62 13.06
CA ARG A 130 7.21 4.17 13.48
C ARG A 130 7.33 5.68 13.27
N GLY A 131 6.22 6.37 12.98
CA GLY A 131 6.16 7.82 12.87
C GLY A 131 6.46 8.39 11.48
N TYR A 132 6.72 7.56 10.47
CA TYR A 132 6.90 8.04 9.09
C TYR A 132 5.54 8.36 8.44
N VAL A 133 5.46 9.44 7.66
CA VAL A 133 4.28 9.70 6.81
C VAL A 133 4.40 8.87 5.55
N CYS A 134 3.79 7.68 5.55
CA CYS A 134 3.92 6.72 4.46
C CYS A 134 2.58 6.34 3.84
N ILE A 135 2.52 6.35 2.51
CA ILE A 135 1.39 5.85 1.73
C ILE A 135 1.84 4.74 0.79
N ALA A 136 0.92 3.86 0.42
CA ALA A 136 1.23 2.72 -0.44
C ALA A 136 0.36 2.67 -1.69
N ALA A 137 0.92 2.11 -2.76
CA ALA A 137 0.14 1.62 -3.89
C ALA A 137 0.08 0.09 -3.88
N SER A 138 -0.98 -0.46 -4.48
CA SER A 138 -1.14 -1.89 -4.74
C SER A 138 -0.29 -2.34 -5.93
N GLY A 139 1.02 -2.13 -5.88
CA GLY A 139 1.96 -2.34 -6.99
C GLY A 139 2.61 -1.04 -7.44
N VAL A 140 3.89 -1.10 -7.82
CA VAL A 140 4.71 0.08 -8.17
C VAL A 140 4.17 0.93 -9.32
N GLN A 141 3.36 0.34 -10.21
CA GLN A 141 2.74 1.07 -11.32
C GLN A 141 1.47 1.85 -10.93
N ASN A 142 0.92 1.60 -9.73
CA ASN A 142 -0.39 2.10 -9.33
C ASN A 142 -0.36 3.45 -8.62
N PHE A 143 0.66 4.28 -8.85
CA PHE A 143 0.71 5.67 -8.37
C PHE A 143 0.15 6.70 -9.36
N HIS A 144 -0.16 6.28 -10.59
CA HIS A 144 -0.73 7.13 -11.62
C HIS A 144 -2.03 6.57 -12.16
N ASP A 145 -2.78 7.43 -12.85
CA ASP A 145 -3.91 7.01 -13.64
C ASP A 145 -3.41 6.48 -15.00
N ALA A 146 -3.70 5.22 -15.30
CA ALA A 146 -3.28 4.58 -16.54
C ALA A 146 -3.96 5.16 -17.78
N GLN A 147 -5.13 5.78 -17.62
CA GLN A 147 -5.95 6.33 -18.71
C GLN A 147 -5.78 7.85 -18.88
N LYS A 148 -5.16 8.54 -17.91
CA LYS A 148 -4.90 9.99 -17.99
C LYS A 148 -3.42 10.27 -18.26
N SER A 149 -3.16 11.19 -19.18
CA SER A 149 -1.84 11.73 -19.48
C SER A 149 -1.87 13.26 -19.57
N ASP A 150 -0.75 13.90 -19.20
CA ASP A 150 -0.53 15.31 -19.52
C ASP A 150 -0.15 15.38 -21.01
N SER A 151 -1.04 15.95 -21.81
CA SER A 151 -0.89 16.07 -23.26
C SER A 151 0.33 16.89 -23.69
N ARG A 152 0.83 17.79 -22.84
CA ARG A 152 2.02 18.61 -23.14
C ARG A 152 3.31 17.84 -22.93
N LEU A 153 3.31 16.89 -22.00
CA LEU A 153 4.51 16.18 -21.54
C LEU A 153 4.54 14.73 -22.01
N GLY A 154 3.43 14.19 -22.50
CA GLY A 154 3.33 12.83 -22.99
C GLY A 154 3.50 11.77 -21.88
N ILE A 155 3.35 12.16 -20.61
CA ILE A 155 3.45 11.24 -19.47
C ILE A 155 2.14 11.13 -18.72
N ASN A 156 1.96 10.05 -17.95
CA ASN A 156 0.76 9.86 -17.14
C ASN A 156 0.63 10.89 -16.02
N VAL A 157 -0.59 11.04 -15.52
CA VAL A 157 -0.89 11.93 -14.39
C VAL A 157 -0.92 11.11 -13.11
N LEU A 158 -0.34 11.65 -12.02
CA LEU A 158 -0.45 11.05 -10.69
C LEU A 158 -1.92 10.85 -10.31
N LYS A 159 -2.16 9.86 -9.46
CA LYS A 159 -3.49 9.66 -8.88
C LYS A 159 -3.97 10.94 -8.19
N GLU A 160 -5.26 11.24 -8.33
CA GLU A 160 -5.89 12.40 -7.69
C GLU A 160 -5.65 12.39 -6.18
N GLU A 161 -5.60 11.20 -5.58
CA GLU A 161 -5.33 11.05 -4.16
C GLU A 161 -3.93 11.56 -3.75
N LEU A 162 -2.94 11.48 -4.65
CA LEU A 162 -1.59 11.99 -4.41
C LEU A 162 -1.47 13.47 -4.77
N LEU A 163 -2.18 13.93 -5.80
CA LEU A 163 -2.21 15.34 -6.20
C LEU A 163 -2.88 16.25 -5.18
N ALA A 164 -3.78 15.72 -4.35
CA ALA A 164 -4.43 16.47 -3.29
C ALA A 164 -3.53 16.65 -2.03
N ILE A 165 -2.31 16.11 -2.04
CA ILE A 165 -1.29 16.34 -1.01
C ILE A 165 -0.35 17.47 -1.49
N PRO A 166 0.11 18.37 -0.59
CA PRO A 166 1.16 19.33 -0.92
C PRO A 166 2.46 18.61 -1.31
N LEU A 167 2.85 18.72 -2.59
CA LEU A 167 4.06 18.09 -3.14
C LEU A 167 5.17 19.09 -3.48
N ARG A 168 4.83 20.35 -3.82
CA ARG A 168 5.82 21.36 -4.18
C ARG A 168 6.75 21.65 -3.00
N ASP A 169 8.06 21.66 -3.28
CA ASP A 169 9.17 21.88 -2.32
C ASP A 169 9.27 20.84 -1.18
N ARG A 170 8.47 19.77 -1.25
CA ARG A 170 8.44 18.69 -0.26
C ARG A 170 9.42 17.58 -0.63
N ASP A 171 10.08 17.01 0.37
CA ASP A 171 10.86 15.77 0.17
C ASP A 171 9.92 14.57 0.03
N VAL A 172 10.05 13.86 -1.08
CA VAL A 172 9.28 12.66 -1.39
C VAL A 172 10.24 11.50 -1.66
N TYR A 173 10.18 10.48 -0.80
CA TYR A 173 11.02 9.30 -0.86
C TYR A 173 10.26 8.15 -1.51
N ILE A 174 10.76 7.62 -2.62
CA ILE A 174 10.27 6.39 -3.24
C ILE A 174 11.04 5.23 -2.63
N VAL A 175 10.32 4.30 -2.00
CA VAL A 175 10.88 3.19 -1.23
C VAL A 175 10.26 1.87 -1.68
N PHE A 176 10.84 1.28 -2.73
CA PHE A 176 10.45 -0.03 -3.25
C PHE A 176 11.36 -1.13 -2.70
N ASP A 177 10.89 -2.38 -2.79
CA ASP A 177 11.60 -3.54 -2.22
C ASP A 177 13.00 -3.71 -2.83
N ALA A 178 13.90 -4.29 -2.03
CA ALA A 178 15.28 -4.54 -2.40
C ALA A 178 15.37 -5.32 -3.71
N LEU A 179 16.42 -5.01 -4.48
CA LEU A 179 16.75 -5.63 -5.77
C LEU A 179 15.67 -5.55 -6.86
N LYS A 180 14.50 -4.95 -6.62
CA LYS A 180 13.47 -4.79 -7.66
C LYS A 180 13.91 -3.88 -8.80
N PHE A 181 14.86 -2.98 -8.57
CA PHE A 181 15.48 -2.18 -9.64
C PHE A 181 16.15 -3.04 -10.74
N ARG A 182 16.49 -4.31 -10.45
CA ARG A 182 16.98 -5.25 -11.47
C ARG A 182 15.89 -5.69 -12.44
N ASN A 183 14.61 -5.54 -12.07
CA ASN A 183 13.49 -5.75 -12.97
C ASN A 183 13.27 -4.47 -13.80
N PRO A 184 13.46 -4.52 -15.13
CA PRO A 184 13.31 -3.34 -15.99
C PRO A 184 11.92 -2.69 -15.90
N MET A 185 10.87 -3.48 -15.62
CA MET A 185 9.51 -2.95 -15.47
C MET A 185 9.35 -2.12 -14.19
N VAL A 186 10.03 -2.53 -13.10
CA VAL A 186 9.99 -1.77 -11.83
C VAL A 186 10.84 -0.52 -11.95
N LEU A 187 12.05 -0.62 -12.51
CA LEU A 187 12.90 0.54 -12.77
C LEU A 187 12.18 1.58 -13.64
N LYS A 188 11.49 1.15 -14.70
CA LYS A 188 10.68 2.03 -15.53
C LYS A 188 9.53 2.68 -14.75
N ALA A 189 8.88 1.94 -13.86
CA ALA A 189 7.80 2.48 -13.02
C ALA A 189 8.33 3.52 -12.02
N GLU A 190 9.48 3.26 -11.40
CA GLU A 190 10.17 4.17 -10.47
C GLU A 190 10.60 5.47 -11.15
N ILE A 191 11.30 5.37 -12.29
CA ILE A 191 11.71 6.55 -13.08
C ILE A 191 10.49 7.39 -13.47
N LYS A 192 9.43 6.73 -13.95
CA LYS A 192 8.19 7.43 -14.34
C LYS A 192 7.54 8.11 -13.14
N LEU A 193 7.47 7.44 -12.00
CA LEU A 193 6.95 8.04 -10.76
C LEU A 193 7.77 9.25 -10.33
N ALA A 194 9.09 9.15 -10.35
CA ALA A 194 9.99 10.24 -10.02
C ALA A 194 9.80 11.45 -10.94
N GLN A 195 9.65 11.22 -12.26
CA GLN A 195 9.36 12.29 -13.21
C GLN A 195 8.03 12.99 -12.92
N MET A 196 6.96 12.22 -12.69
CA MET A 196 5.64 12.77 -12.38
C MET A 196 5.64 13.59 -11.08
N LEU A 197 6.34 13.12 -10.03
CA LEU A 197 6.49 13.85 -8.77
C LEU A 197 7.30 15.13 -8.93
N HIS A 198 8.42 15.07 -9.66
CA HIS A 198 9.26 16.22 -9.93
C HIS A 198 8.49 17.32 -10.68
N GLN A 199 7.59 16.95 -11.60
CA GLN A 199 6.70 17.89 -12.28
C GLN A 199 5.70 18.58 -11.34
N GLN A 200 5.35 17.96 -10.22
CA GLN A 200 4.54 18.60 -9.18
C GLN A 200 5.38 19.49 -8.23
N GLY A 201 6.69 19.60 -8.47
CA GLY A 201 7.62 20.40 -7.69
C GLY A 201 8.24 19.67 -6.49
N ALA A 202 8.09 18.36 -6.38
CA ALA A 202 8.68 17.59 -5.28
C ALA A 202 10.21 17.46 -5.41
N ARG A 203 10.88 17.44 -4.26
CA ARG A 203 12.28 17.01 -4.12
C ARG A 203 12.28 15.48 -3.99
N VAL A 204 12.51 14.80 -5.11
CA VAL A 204 12.34 13.35 -5.19
C VAL A 204 13.64 12.63 -4.81
N HIS A 205 13.54 11.66 -3.92
CA HIS A 205 14.62 10.80 -3.48
C HIS A 205 14.27 9.33 -3.75
N ILE A 206 15.21 8.57 -4.31
CA ILE A 206 15.04 7.11 -4.51
C ILE A 206 15.83 6.41 -3.40
N VAL A 207 15.15 5.55 -2.64
CA VAL A 207 15.75 4.80 -1.54
C VAL A 207 15.96 3.35 -1.96
N HIS A 208 17.22 2.91 -1.93
CA HIS A 208 17.58 1.52 -2.15
C HIS A 208 17.69 0.79 -0.82
N ILE A 209 16.72 -0.10 -0.54
CA ILE A 209 16.74 -0.96 0.64
C ILE A 209 17.90 -1.97 0.53
N PRO A 210 18.73 -2.14 1.58
CA PRO A 210 19.75 -3.18 1.60
C PRO A 210 19.10 -4.57 1.66
N SER A 211 19.72 -5.55 1.02
CA SER A 211 19.28 -6.94 1.12
C SER A 211 19.60 -7.51 2.50
N LEU A 212 18.59 -7.80 3.31
CA LEU A 212 18.76 -8.43 4.63
C LEU A 212 18.80 -9.95 4.59
N SER A 213 18.38 -10.55 3.47
CA SER A 213 18.41 -11.99 3.25
C SER A 213 19.26 -12.33 2.02
N SER A 214 19.73 -13.58 1.95
CA SER A 214 20.39 -14.11 0.74
C SER A 214 19.45 -14.14 -0.49
N SER A 215 18.12 -14.16 -0.27
CA SER A 215 17.12 -14.16 -1.33
C SER A 215 16.88 -12.81 -2.01
N GLY A 216 17.28 -11.69 -1.39
CA GLY A 216 17.16 -10.38 -2.06
C GLY A 216 15.80 -9.69 -1.97
N ASP A 217 14.76 -10.35 -1.45
CA ASP A 217 13.37 -9.86 -1.44
C ASP A 217 13.03 -9.13 -0.12
N THR A 218 13.90 -8.18 0.29
CA THR A 218 13.68 -7.40 1.52
C THR A 218 12.74 -6.23 1.25
N GLY A 219 11.59 -6.22 1.90
CA GLY A 219 10.66 -5.10 1.93
C GLY A 219 11.03 -4.02 2.94
N LEU A 220 10.34 -2.87 2.85
CA LEU A 220 10.44 -1.81 3.87
C LEU A 220 10.02 -2.31 5.26
N ASP A 221 8.99 -3.14 5.34
CA ASP A 221 8.56 -3.76 6.59
C ASP A 221 9.63 -4.67 7.20
N ASP A 222 10.33 -5.47 6.39
CA ASP A 222 11.43 -6.33 6.85
C ASP A 222 12.60 -5.49 7.39
N LEU A 223 12.95 -4.39 6.71
CA LEU A 223 14.00 -3.48 7.16
C LEU A 223 13.66 -2.85 8.51
N LEU A 224 12.43 -2.33 8.62
CA LEU A 224 11.96 -1.67 9.84
C LEU A 224 11.85 -2.65 11.02
N LEU A 225 11.53 -3.92 10.76
CA LEU A 225 11.56 -4.98 11.76
C LEU A 225 12.97 -5.29 12.24
N ALA A 226 13.93 -5.42 11.32
CA ALA A 226 15.31 -5.72 11.68
C ALA A 226 15.95 -4.62 12.53
N MET A 227 15.63 -3.34 12.24
CA MET A 227 16.12 -2.19 13.00
C MET A 227 15.63 -2.15 14.47
N GLU A 228 14.52 -2.82 14.80
CA GLU A 228 14.03 -2.92 16.19
C GLU A 228 14.76 -3.98 17.00
N GLY A 229 15.35 -4.99 16.35
CA GLY A 229 16.09 -6.06 17.03
C GLY A 229 17.51 -5.67 17.45
N ASP A 230 18.00 -4.52 16.97
CA ASP A 230 19.35 -3.99 17.25
C ASP A 230 19.36 -2.92 18.37
N GLN A 231 18.23 -2.67 19.03
CA GLN A 231 18.10 -1.76 20.19
C GLN A 231 17.93 -2.54 21.50
#